data_AF-A0A7J3P3K5-F1
#
_entry.id   AF-A0A7J3P3K5-F1
#
_cell.length_a   1.000
_cell.length_b   1.000
_cell.length_c   1.000
_cell.angle_alpha   90.00
_cell.angle_beta   90.00
_cell.angle_gamma   90.00
#
_symmetry.space_group_name_H-M   'P 1'
#
loop_
_entity.id
_entity.type
_entity.pdbx_description
1 polymer ?
#
loop_
_entity_poly.entity_id
_entity_poly.type
_entity_poly.pdbx_seq_one_letter_code
_entity_poly.pdbx_strand_id
1 'polypeptide(L)'
;HPPHGPEEGERALLLKRGLITQVSGIEVEVRDVRVSVFGDVALATYLVKYKGMLVYQYRFEGQLISVTAFCSSVLVRGSEGWKIVHEHFTRIPEQDEVTAR
;
A
#
# COMPACT_ATOMS: atom_id res chain seq x y z
N HIS A 1 -2.50 9.74 14.71
CA HIS A 1 -1.47 8.72 14.96
C HIS A 1 -1.72 7.54 14.05
N PRO A 2 -0.70 7.03 13.34
CA PRO A 2 -0.82 5.72 12.68
C PRO A 2 -1.14 4.68 13.76
N PRO A 3 -2.14 3.81 13.57
CA PRO A 3 -2.62 2.90 14.62
C PRO A 3 -1.57 1.89 15.11
N HIS A 4 -0.47 1.69 14.37
CA HIS A 4 0.58 0.71 14.68
C HIS A 4 1.98 1.33 14.87
N GLY A 5 2.11 2.66 14.92
CA GLY A 5 3.42 3.33 14.95
C GLY A 5 4.20 3.18 13.63
N PRO A 6 5.35 3.87 13.49
CA PRO A 6 6.26 3.65 12.37
C PRO A 6 6.91 2.26 12.46
N GLU A 7 6.93 1.54 11.34
CA GLU A 7 7.61 0.26 11.20
C GLU A 7 8.89 0.46 10.39
N GLU A 8 10.00 -0.15 10.80
CA GLU A 8 11.32 0.11 10.24
C GLU A 8 11.99 -1.16 9.67
N GLY A 9 12.89 -0.94 8.69
CA GLY A 9 13.84 -1.94 8.21
C GLY A 9 13.20 -3.27 7.79
N GLU A 10 13.79 -4.37 8.26
CA GLU A 10 13.38 -5.73 7.91
C GLU A 10 11.96 -6.06 8.37
N ARG A 11 11.54 -5.53 9.52
CA ARG A 11 10.20 -5.77 10.07
C ARG A 11 9.11 -5.18 9.18
N ALA A 12 9.31 -3.95 8.67
CA ALA A 12 8.40 -3.34 7.71
C ALA A 12 8.27 -4.18 6.42
N LEU A 13 9.40 -4.71 5.92
CA LEU A 13 9.41 -5.58 4.75
C LEU A 13 8.70 -6.91 5.00
N LEU A 14 8.89 -7.52 6.18
CA LEU A 14 8.23 -8.77 6.57
C LEU A 14 6.72 -8.60 6.68
N LEU A 15 6.24 -7.53 7.32
CA LEU A 15 4.80 -7.22 7.43
C LEU A 15 4.17 -7.02 6.05
N LYS A 16 4.82 -6.26 5.17
CA LYS A 16 4.35 -6.02 3.80
C LYS A 16 4.29 -7.31 3.00
N ARG A 17 5.33 -8.15 3.07
CA ARG A 17 5.35 -9.47 2.40
C ARG A 17 4.26 -10.39 2.95
N GLY A 18 4.11 -10.44 4.28
CA GLY A 18 3.09 -11.25 4.94
C GLY A 18 1.68 -10.90 4.45
N LEU A 19 1.35 -9.60 4.40
CA LEU A 19 0.08 -9.13 3.85
C LEU A 19 -0.13 -9.61 2.41
N ILE A 20 0.86 -9.41 1.54
CA ILE A 20 0.76 -9.80 0.13
C ILE A 20 0.59 -11.31 -0.02
N THR A 21 1.30 -12.12 0.77
CA THR A 21 1.20 -13.60 0.70
C THR A 21 -0.14 -14.16 1.16
N GLN A 22 -0.91 -13.40 1.95
CA GLN A 22 -2.23 -13.81 2.43
C GLN A 22 -3.36 -13.47 1.45
N VAL A 23 -3.07 -12.70 0.39
CA VAL A 23 -4.05 -12.29 -0.61
C VAL A 23 -3.86 -13.11 -1.88
N SER A 24 -4.80 -14.00 -2.14
CA SER A 24 -4.87 -14.77 -3.39
C SER A 24 -5.42 -13.93 -4.53
N GLY A 25 -4.78 -14.03 -5.69
CA GLY A 25 -5.20 -13.32 -6.90
C GLY A 25 -5.15 -11.81 -6.75
N ILE A 26 -4.12 -11.27 -6.08
CA ILE A 26 -4.00 -9.84 -5.85
C ILE A 26 -3.90 -9.07 -7.18
N GLU A 27 -4.83 -8.16 -7.39
CA GLU A 27 -4.79 -7.15 -8.45
C GLU A 27 -4.37 -5.82 -7.82
N VAL A 28 -3.39 -5.15 -8.44
CA VAL A 28 -2.89 -3.86 -8.01
C VAL A 28 -3.07 -2.87 -9.13
N GLU A 29 -3.77 -1.78 -8.84
CA GLU A 29 -3.93 -0.67 -9.76
C GLU A 29 -3.35 0.60 -9.15
N VAL A 30 -2.50 1.29 -9.91
CA VAL A 30 -1.89 2.56 -9.51
C VAL A 30 -2.37 3.66 -10.45
N ARG A 31 -2.86 4.77 -9.88
CA ARG A 31 -3.39 5.92 -10.63
C ARG A 31 -2.85 7.23 -10.08
N ASP A 32 -3.00 8.29 -10.86
CA ASP A 32 -2.68 9.67 -10.48
C ASP A 32 -1.27 9.86 -9.93
N VAL A 33 -0.31 9.15 -10.53
CA VAL A 33 1.10 9.22 -10.14
C VAL A 33 1.63 10.61 -10.41
N ARG A 34 2.14 11.26 -9.38
CA ARG A 34 2.91 12.52 -9.48
C ARG A 34 4.26 12.31 -8.81
N VAL A 35 5.31 12.76 -9.47
CA VAL A 35 6.69 12.65 -8.99
C VAL A 35 7.31 14.03 -8.95
N SER A 36 7.90 14.40 -7.82
CA SER A 36 8.72 15.59 -7.65
C SER A 36 10.12 15.19 -7.25
N VAL A 37 11.13 15.69 -7.98
CA VAL A 37 12.54 15.34 -7.76
C VAL A 37 13.26 16.53 -7.14
N PHE A 38 13.94 16.27 -6.02
CA PHE A 38 14.72 17.21 -5.23
C PHE A 38 16.17 16.69 -5.14
N GLY A 39 16.93 16.86 -6.24
CA GLY A 39 18.29 16.35 -6.34
C GLY A 39 18.34 14.81 -6.38
N ASP A 40 18.93 14.23 -5.34
CA ASP A 40 19.04 12.79 -5.10
C ASP A 40 17.85 12.22 -4.31
N VAL A 41 16.90 13.05 -3.91
CA VAL A 41 15.65 12.63 -3.27
C VAL A 41 14.48 12.82 -4.25
N ALA A 42 13.49 11.93 -4.23
CA ALA A 42 12.24 12.11 -4.95
C ALA A 42 11.05 11.78 -4.05
N LEU A 43 9.96 12.52 -4.25
CA LEU A 43 8.67 12.25 -3.63
C LEU A 43 7.71 11.79 -4.73
N ALA A 44 7.21 10.57 -4.61
CA ALA A 44 6.14 10.04 -5.46
C ALA A 44 4.84 9.98 -4.65
N THR A 45 3.79 10.60 -5.17
CA THR A 45 2.42 10.51 -4.61
C THR A 45 1.50 9.85 -5.62
N TYR A 46 0.66 8.93 -5.18
CA TYR A 46 -0.22 8.17 -6.06
C TYR A 46 -1.42 7.61 -5.29
N LEU A 47 -2.45 7.23 -6.04
CA LEU A 47 -3.54 6.38 -5.56
C LEU A 47 -3.22 4.93 -5.88
N VAL A 48 -3.45 4.04 -4.92
CA VAL A 48 -3.37 2.60 -5.14
C VAL A 48 -4.70 1.94 -4.78
N LYS A 49 -5.14 1.01 -5.61
CA LYS A 49 -6.25 0.12 -5.32
C LYS A 49 -5.76 -1.32 -5.31
N TYR A 50 -5.93 -1.99 -4.17
CA TYR A 50 -5.71 -3.41 -4.00
C TYR A 50 -7.05 -4.13 -4.08
N LYS A 51 -7.11 -5.21 -4.87
CA LYS A 51 -8.22 -6.15 -4.88
C LYS A 51 -7.70 -7.57 -4.75
N GLY A 52 -8.48 -8.45 -4.15
CA GLY A 52 -8.14 -9.87 -4.11
C GLY A 52 -8.98 -10.63 -3.10
N MET A 53 -8.61 -11.88 -2.88
CA MET A 53 -9.23 -12.74 -1.88
C MET A 53 -8.29 -12.90 -0.69
N LEU A 54 -8.64 -12.35 0.47
CA LEU A 54 -7.94 -12.63 1.72
C LEU A 54 -8.32 -14.05 2.17
N VAL A 55 -7.35 -14.94 2.28
CA VAL A 55 -7.57 -16.35 2.62
C VAL A 55 -7.19 -16.60 4.07
N TYR A 56 -8.18 -16.91 4.90
CA TYR A 56 -7.95 -17.34 6.28
C TYR A 56 -7.70 -18.85 6.33
N GLN A 57 -6.42 -19.25 6.27
CA GLN A 57 -6.01 -20.66 6.23
C GLN A 57 -6.58 -21.50 7.39
N TYR A 58 -6.76 -20.91 8.57
CA TYR A 58 -7.28 -21.62 9.74
C TYR A 58 -8.81 -21.77 9.77
N ARG A 59 -9.54 -21.01 8.95
CA ARG A 59 -11.01 -21.03 8.93
C ARG A 59 -11.59 -21.54 7.61
N PHE A 60 -10.75 -21.78 6.60
CA PHE A 60 -11.19 -22.11 5.23
C PHE A 60 -12.20 -21.08 4.67
N GLU A 61 -12.08 -19.83 5.10
CA GLU A 61 -12.92 -18.71 4.69
C GLU A 61 -12.13 -17.77 3.79
N GLY A 62 -12.77 -17.30 2.73
CA GLY A 62 -12.24 -16.29 1.83
C GLY A 62 -13.05 -15.00 1.93
N GLN A 63 -12.38 -13.87 2.10
CA GLN A 63 -13.01 -12.55 2.07
C GLN A 63 -12.50 -11.76 0.87
N LEU A 64 -13.43 -11.31 0.01
CA LEU A 64 -13.09 -10.33 -1.02
C LEU A 64 -12.69 -9.03 -0.35
N ILE A 65 -11.50 -8.54 -0.69
CA ILE A 65 -11.01 -7.24 -0.24
C ILE A 65 -10.96 -6.29 -1.44
N SER A 66 -11.43 -5.07 -1.22
CA SER A 66 -11.10 -3.92 -2.06
C SER A 66 -10.66 -2.78 -1.15
N VAL A 67 -9.43 -2.31 -1.35
CA VAL A 67 -8.87 -1.24 -0.52
C VAL A 67 -8.27 -0.20 -1.44
N THR A 68 -8.73 1.04 -1.29
CA THR A 68 -8.11 2.20 -1.94
C THR A 68 -7.32 2.98 -0.90
N ALA A 69 -6.12 3.44 -1.25
CA ALA A 69 -5.28 4.26 -0.37
C ALA A 69 -4.59 5.38 -1.14
N PHE A 70 -4.42 6.52 -0.46
CA PHE A 70 -3.44 7.53 -0.86
C PHE A 70 -2.06 7.12 -0.36
N CYS A 71 -1.08 7.21 -1.25
CA CYS A 71 0.29 6.78 -0.98
C CYS A 71 1.26 7.93 -1.20
N SER A 72 2.27 7.99 -0.35
CA SER A 72 3.46 8.83 -0.53
C SER A 72 4.69 7.98 -0.31
N SER A 73 5.58 7.96 -1.31
CA SER A 73 6.83 7.22 -1.27
C SER A 73 7.99 8.18 -1.43
N VAL A 74 8.94 8.13 -0.50
CA VAL A 74 10.20 8.86 -0.59
C VAL A 74 11.24 7.93 -1.18
N LEU A 75 11.92 8.39 -2.22
CA LEU A 75 12.97 7.66 -2.90
C LEU A 75 14.29 8.41 -2.76
N VAL A 76 15.38 7.66 -2.60
CA VAL A 76 16.75 8.18 -2.64
C VAL A 76 17.50 7.52 -3.79
N ARG A 77 18.24 8.31 -4.55
CA ARG A 77 19.08 7.86 -5.67
C ARG A 77 20.40 7.33 -5.13
N GLY A 78 20.62 6.03 -5.27
CA GLY A 78 21.90 5.37 -5.01
C GLY A 78 22.64 5.00 -6.30
N SER A 79 23.74 4.26 -6.16
CA SER A 79 24.52 3.73 -7.29
C SER A 79 23.69 2.82 -8.22
N GLU A 80 22.79 2.02 -7.62
CA GLU A 80 21.92 1.07 -8.31
C GLU A 80 20.58 1.69 -8.78
N GLY A 81 20.48 3.02 -8.77
CA GLY A 81 19.26 3.76 -9.10
C GLY A 81 18.42 4.15 -7.87
N TRP A 82 17.14 4.43 -8.12
CA TRP A 82 16.22 4.92 -7.08
C TRP A 82 15.75 3.79 -6.18
N LYS A 83 15.84 4.00 -4.87
CA LYS A 83 15.32 3.06 -3.85
C LYS A 83 14.28 3.77 -3.00
N ILE A 84 13.17 3.09 -2.75
CA ILE A 84 12.16 3.58 -1.80
C ILE A 84 12.73 3.42 -0.39
N VAL A 85 12.82 4.52 0.35
CA VAL A 85 13.33 4.57 1.73
C VAL A 85 12.23 4.78 2.75
N HIS A 86 11.06 5.26 2.31
CA HIS A 86 9.90 5.46 3.16
C HIS A 86 8.62 5.35 2.32
N GLU A 87 7.59 4.75 2.89
CA GLU A 87 6.24 4.73 2.33
C GLU A 87 5.24 5.06 3.43
N HIS A 88 4.24 5.85 3.08
CA HIS A 88 3.10 6.13 3.92
C HIS A 88 1.81 5.84 3.14
N PHE A 89 0.94 5.04 3.75
CA PHE A 89 -0.35 4.63 3.19
C PHE A 89 -1.47 5.14 4.07
N THR A 90 -2.39 5.90 3.50
CA THR A 90 -3.63 6.32 4.17
C THR A 90 -4.80 5.66 3.45
N ARG A 91 -5.45 4.69 4.10
CA ARG A 91 -6.65 4.06 3.56
C ARG A 91 -7.74 5.12 3.39
N ILE A 92 -8.34 5.13 2.20
CA ILE A 92 -9.58 5.86 1.94
C ILE A 92 -10.70 4.92 2.37
N PRO A 93 -11.56 5.30 3.33
CA PRO A 93 -12.74 4.52 3.67
C PRO A 93 -13.56 4.27 2.40
N GLU A 94 -14.07 3.05 2.25
CA GLU A 94 -15.15 2.85 1.29
C GLU A 94 -16.30 3.74 1.77
N GLN A 95 -16.83 4.58 0.88
CA GLN A 95 -18.13 5.17 1.16
C GLN A 95 -19.10 3.99 1.21
N ASP A 96 -19.61 3.68 2.40
CA ASP A 96 -20.81 2.86 2.50
C ASP A 96 -21.83 3.48 1.54
N GLU A 97 -22.30 2.71 0.56
CA GLU A 97 -23.51 3.05 -0.21
C GLU A 97 -24.71 2.99 0.74
N VAL A 98 -24.78 3.91 1.70
CA VAL A 98 -25.94 4.15 2.56
C VAL A 98 -26.30 5.62 2.40
N THR A 99 -26.76 5.97 1.19
CA THR A 99 -27.90 6.89 0.94
C THR A 99 -28.06 7.09 -0.56
N ALA A 100 -28.90 6.27 -1.19
CA ALA A 100 -29.89 6.68 -2.19
C ALA A 100 -30.62 5.45 -2.76
N ARG A 101 -31.64 4.97 -2.03
CA ARG A 101 -33.01 4.72 -2.53
C ARG A 101 -33.85 4.10 -1.43
#